data_AF-A0A968F0J9-F1
#
_entry.id   AF-A0A968F0J9-F1
#
_cell.length_a   1.000
_cell.length_b   1.000
_cell.length_c   1.000
_cell.angle_alpha   90.00
_cell.angle_beta   90.00
_cell.angle_gamma   90.00
#
_symmetry.space_group_name_H-M   'P 1'
#
loop_
_entity.id
_entity.type
_entity.pdbx_description
1 polymer ?
#
loop_
_entity_poly.entity_id
_entity_poly.type
_entity_poly.pdbx_seq_one_letter_code
_entity_poly.pdbx_strand_id
1 'polypeptide(L)'
;MIIKKLALLVLTALIIPAGILNARQFEVEKVKTWPSRANMMGSPDAYMYITQYKKVEIFSSPSNRILNKRIKGNEKVFTSPEGNYWAASEFVDRSANQYRVIGLSLYAADGKNLYSIEDPPDLKFILNDRSPHMVGIEGTEGLPETNLNFYDESGRIVGTHKLTHYLDGRFCGDGSLFFAYSADSGLYVFSPDGDLHYRLSSGRNYAVNRNGKLVLASNGGNLNLYFQTTTTSSTSLNTSKIRNIIISDDNSRAIVMSDDNAICLSIPDLEPVWQYNPVSSYHHLSSCDYDTETGRTAIGIAIDSGPDYPFSERYNTGKVLILDPEGEIMGSADVSYSSWSKGFPEVEFSENGRTLWVISHHDLFKIKVE
;
A
#
# COMPACT_ATOMS: atom_id res chain seq x y z
N MET A 1 -0.67 24.61 -42.42
CA MET A 1 -1.91 25.01 -41.74
C MET A 1 -2.45 23.77 -41.02
N ILE A 2 -2.06 23.58 -39.76
CA ILE A 2 -2.34 22.36 -38.99
C ILE A 2 -3.58 22.63 -38.14
N ILE A 3 -4.68 21.97 -38.46
CA ILE A 3 -5.92 22.05 -37.69
C ILE A 3 -5.73 21.19 -36.43
N LYS A 4 -5.46 21.84 -35.29
CA LYS A 4 -5.59 21.23 -33.97
C LYS A 4 -7.07 20.97 -33.71
N LYS A 5 -7.50 19.72 -33.73
CA LYS A 5 -8.77 19.30 -33.15
C LYS A 5 -8.67 19.46 -31.63
N LEU A 6 -9.26 20.53 -31.10
CA LEU A 6 -9.67 20.59 -29.70
C LEU A 6 -10.89 19.67 -29.56
N ALA A 7 -10.69 18.45 -29.07
CA ALA A 7 -11.78 17.65 -28.56
C ALA A 7 -12.09 18.16 -27.15
N LEU A 8 -13.12 18.98 -27.04
CA LEU A 8 -13.72 19.33 -25.76
C LEU A 8 -14.50 18.10 -25.29
N LEU A 9 -13.85 17.24 -24.51
CA LEU A 9 -14.50 16.11 -23.85
C LEU A 9 -15.37 16.69 -22.73
N VAL A 10 -16.65 16.92 -23.02
CA VAL A 10 -17.65 17.19 -21.98
C VAL A 10 -17.89 15.86 -21.30
N LEU A 11 -17.16 15.62 -20.20
CA LEU A 11 -17.40 14.52 -19.29
C LEU A 11 -18.76 14.79 -18.63
N THR A 12 -19.85 14.34 -19.24
CA THR A 12 -21.12 14.19 -18.52
C THR A 12 -20.84 13.18 -17.42
N ALA A 13 -20.65 13.65 -16.20
CA ALA A 13 -20.66 12.82 -15.02
C ALA A 13 -21.88 11.91 -15.14
N LEU A 14 -21.63 10.61 -15.33
CA LEU A 14 -22.66 9.60 -15.10
C LEU A 14 -22.91 9.68 -13.60
N ILE A 15 -23.84 10.56 -13.21
CA ILE A 15 -24.40 10.57 -11.88
C ILE A 15 -25.14 9.25 -11.82
N ILE A 16 -24.54 8.27 -11.14
CA ILE A 16 -25.16 6.97 -10.88
C ILE A 16 -26.57 7.29 -10.34
N PRO A 17 -27.65 6.96 -11.08
CA PRO A 17 -28.99 7.20 -10.60
C PRO A 17 -29.17 6.40 -9.31
N ALA A 18 -30.06 6.85 -8.42
CA ALA A 18 -30.32 6.29 -7.09
C ALA A 18 -30.80 4.82 -7.09
N GLY A 19 -29.99 3.90 -7.62
CA GLY A 19 -30.12 2.44 -7.56
C GLY A 19 -29.66 1.85 -6.24
N ILE A 20 -29.54 2.68 -5.20
CA ILE A 20 -29.16 2.29 -3.83
C ILE A 20 -30.18 1.30 -3.21
N LEU A 21 -31.35 1.11 -3.82
CA LEU A 21 -32.44 0.30 -3.26
C LEU A 21 -32.15 -1.21 -3.15
N ASN A 22 -31.09 -1.74 -3.75
CA ASN A 22 -30.76 -3.18 -3.67
C ASN A 22 -29.31 -3.49 -3.27
N ALA A 23 -28.52 -2.50 -2.83
CA ALA A 23 -27.16 -2.77 -2.38
C ALA A 23 -27.19 -3.69 -1.14
N ARG A 24 -26.44 -4.80 -1.18
CA ARG A 24 -26.40 -5.76 -0.07
C ARG A 24 -25.68 -5.15 1.12
N GLN A 25 -26.20 -5.35 2.33
CA GLN A 25 -25.40 -5.12 3.53
C GLN A 25 -24.59 -6.39 3.82
N PHE A 26 -23.27 -6.27 3.78
CA PHE A 26 -22.38 -7.38 4.13
C PHE A 26 -22.26 -7.52 5.64
N GLU A 27 -22.19 -8.76 6.10
CA GLU A 27 -21.88 -9.05 7.50
C GLU A 27 -20.39 -8.83 7.77
N VAL A 28 -20.11 -8.12 8.86
CA VAL A 28 -18.75 -7.87 9.35
C VAL A 28 -18.49 -8.77 10.55
N GLU A 29 -17.51 -9.65 10.43
CA GLU A 29 -17.00 -10.46 11.53
C GLU A 29 -15.76 -9.79 12.11
N LYS A 30 -15.82 -9.40 13.39
CA LYS A 30 -14.62 -8.92 14.09
C LYS A 30 -13.76 -10.12 14.47
N VAL A 31 -12.64 -10.30 13.77
CA VAL A 31 -11.76 -11.46 13.95
C VAL A 31 -10.90 -11.30 15.19
N LYS A 32 -10.31 -10.10 15.39
CA LYS A 32 -9.42 -9.86 16.53
C LYS A 32 -9.31 -8.38 16.87
N THR A 33 -9.16 -8.11 18.16
CA THR A 33 -8.72 -6.82 18.71
C THR A 33 -7.39 -7.03 19.40
N TRP A 34 -6.44 -6.15 19.12
CA TRP A 34 -5.16 -6.13 19.79
C TRP A 34 -5.08 -5.02 20.82
N PRO A 35 -4.19 -5.14 21.82
CA PRO A 35 -3.91 -4.06 22.75
C PRO A 35 -3.39 -2.83 22.00
N SER A 36 -3.57 -1.64 22.58
CA SER A 36 -3.21 -0.35 21.96
C SER A 36 -1.71 -0.14 21.65
N ARG A 37 -0.86 -1.12 21.99
CA ARG A 37 0.59 -1.11 21.69
C ARG A 37 0.98 -2.13 20.63
N ALA A 38 0.01 -2.60 19.85
CA ALA A 38 0.26 -3.53 18.77
C ALA A 38 0.36 -2.80 17.43
N ASN A 39 1.34 -3.16 16.60
CA ASN A 39 1.37 -2.76 15.19
C ASN A 39 1.17 -4.00 14.32
N MET A 40 0.21 -3.89 13.40
CA MET A 40 -0.09 -4.89 12.37
C MET A 40 0.67 -4.56 11.09
N MET A 41 1.27 -5.57 10.45
CA MET A 41 2.02 -5.45 9.20
C MET A 41 1.85 -6.73 8.35
N GLY A 42 2.07 -6.61 7.04
CA GLY A 42 2.00 -7.71 6.08
C GLY A 42 0.59 -7.95 5.53
N SER A 43 0.47 -8.89 4.59
CA SER A 43 -0.78 -9.27 3.97
C SER A 43 -1.53 -10.35 4.79
N PRO A 44 -2.85 -10.21 5.01
CA PRO A 44 -3.68 -11.24 5.62
C PRO A 44 -3.62 -12.60 4.93
N ASP A 45 -3.38 -12.66 3.62
CA ASP A 45 -3.52 -13.91 2.85
C ASP A 45 -2.37 -14.88 3.01
N ALA A 46 -1.19 -14.35 3.23
CA ALA A 46 -0.01 -15.17 3.42
C ALA A 46 0.35 -15.17 4.90
N TYR A 47 0.86 -14.05 5.40
CA TYR A 47 1.25 -13.90 6.80
C TYR A 47 1.01 -12.47 7.30
N MET A 48 0.16 -12.36 8.32
CA MET A 48 -0.05 -11.15 9.08
C MET A 48 0.84 -11.16 10.31
N TYR A 49 1.61 -10.11 10.50
CA TYR A 49 2.55 -9.96 11.60
C TYR A 49 2.01 -8.94 12.57
N ILE A 50 1.77 -9.38 13.80
CA ILE A 50 1.43 -8.48 14.88
C ILE A 50 2.60 -8.40 15.84
N THR A 51 3.18 -7.22 15.92
CA THR A 51 4.12 -6.88 17.00
C THR A 51 3.30 -6.45 18.20
N GLN A 52 3.51 -7.09 19.34
CA GLN A 52 3.04 -6.66 20.66
C GLN A 52 4.27 -6.49 21.55
N TYR A 53 4.19 -5.75 22.65
CA TYR A 53 5.31 -5.55 23.57
C TYR A 53 6.08 -6.85 23.85
N LYS A 54 7.31 -6.97 23.30
CA LYS A 54 8.22 -8.13 23.39
C LYS A 54 7.76 -9.44 22.70
N LYS A 55 6.82 -9.38 21.77
CA LYS A 55 6.28 -10.56 21.06
C LYS A 55 5.91 -10.24 19.62
N VAL A 56 6.23 -11.16 18.71
CA VAL A 56 5.69 -11.20 17.35
C VAL A 56 4.77 -12.41 17.27
N GLU A 57 3.52 -12.14 16.87
CA GLU A 57 2.58 -13.16 16.42
C GLU A 57 2.58 -13.15 14.90
N ILE A 58 3.01 -14.25 14.30
CA ILE A 58 2.84 -14.46 12.86
C ILE A 58 1.57 -15.28 12.69
N PHE A 59 0.57 -14.69 12.07
CA PHE A 59 -0.69 -15.33 11.72
C PHE A 59 -0.68 -15.71 10.25
N SER A 60 -0.79 -17.00 9.96
CA SER A 60 -0.98 -17.49 8.59
C SER A 60 -2.46 -17.77 8.35
N SER A 61 -3.11 -17.02 7.45
CA SER A 61 -4.53 -17.22 7.13
C SER A 61 -4.84 -18.65 6.65
N PRO A 62 -4.03 -19.28 5.76
CA PRO A 62 -4.31 -20.64 5.27
C PRO A 62 -4.23 -21.72 6.34
N SER A 63 -3.39 -21.53 7.37
CA SER A 63 -3.10 -22.59 8.36
C SER A 63 -3.59 -22.28 9.77
N ASN A 64 -4.08 -21.06 10.01
CA ASN A 64 -4.40 -20.52 11.34
C ASN A 64 -3.28 -20.77 12.37
N ARG A 65 -2.03 -20.91 11.90
CA ARG A 65 -0.87 -21.21 12.73
C ARG A 65 -0.32 -19.90 13.26
N ILE A 66 -0.15 -19.85 14.58
CA ILE A 66 0.51 -18.74 15.26
C ILE A 66 1.95 -19.15 15.54
N LEU A 67 2.92 -18.56 14.82
CA LEU A 67 4.30 -18.61 15.26
C LEU A 67 4.48 -17.53 16.33
N ASN A 68 4.80 -17.96 17.56
CA ASN A 68 5.14 -17.04 18.64
C ASN A 68 6.64 -16.90 18.70
N LYS A 69 7.15 -15.73 18.31
CA LYS A 69 8.56 -15.37 18.53
C LYS A 69 8.64 -14.27 19.56
N ARG A 70 9.42 -14.50 20.62
CA ARG A 70 9.75 -13.42 21.55
C ARG A 70 10.72 -12.48 20.84
N ILE A 71 10.41 -11.19 20.89
CA ILE A 71 11.33 -10.13 20.47
C ILE A 71 11.80 -9.38 21.71
N LYS A 72 12.98 -8.79 21.62
CA LYS A 72 13.50 -7.94 22.68
C LYS A 72 12.67 -6.66 22.78
N GLY A 73 12.76 -5.96 23.92
CA GLY A 73 12.03 -4.70 24.12
C GLY A 73 12.47 -3.58 23.19
N ASN A 74 13.63 -3.73 22.57
CA ASN A 74 14.30 -2.79 21.67
C ASN A 74 14.41 -3.37 20.24
N GLU A 75 13.44 -4.17 19.81
CA GLU A 75 13.36 -4.67 18.43
C GLU A 75 12.16 -4.07 17.69
N LYS A 76 12.36 -3.71 16.41
CA LYS A 76 11.28 -3.41 15.47
C LYS A 76 11.18 -4.54 14.46
N VAL A 77 9.98 -4.81 13.97
CA VAL A 77 9.75 -5.84 12.96
C VAL A 77 9.13 -5.21 11.74
N PHE A 78 9.43 -5.77 10.59
CA PHE A 78 8.88 -5.41 9.29
C PHE A 78 8.83 -6.65 8.41
N THR A 79 8.01 -6.60 7.36
CA THR A 79 7.58 -7.75 6.59
C THR A 79 7.70 -7.47 5.11
N SER A 80 7.87 -8.50 4.31
CA SER A 80 7.61 -8.38 2.87
C SER A 80 6.11 -8.19 2.63
N PRO A 81 5.70 -7.62 1.48
CA PRO A 81 4.30 -7.37 1.16
C PRO A 81 3.37 -8.58 1.34
N GLU A 82 3.73 -9.73 0.77
CA GLU A 82 2.98 -10.99 0.93
C GLU A 82 3.50 -11.80 2.13
N GLY A 83 4.24 -11.19 3.05
CA GLY A 83 4.65 -11.84 4.30
C GLY A 83 5.51 -13.10 4.16
N ASN A 84 6.06 -13.40 2.98
CA ASN A 84 6.97 -14.53 2.76
C ASN A 84 8.28 -14.41 3.58
N TYR A 85 8.65 -13.17 3.93
CA TYR A 85 9.78 -12.85 4.76
C TYR A 85 9.41 -11.82 5.83
N TRP A 86 10.17 -11.83 6.91
CA TRP A 86 10.11 -10.81 7.94
C TRP A 86 11.47 -10.63 8.58
N ALA A 87 11.74 -9.44 9.09
CA ALA A 87 12.99 -9.16 9.79
C ALA A 87 12.73 -8.48 11.14
N ALA A 88 13.68 -8.66 12.05
CA ALA A 88 13.72 -7.97 13.33
C ALA A 88 14.99 -7.12 13.41
N SER A 89 14.84 -5.80 13.52
CA SER A 89 15.93 -4.87 13.76
C SER A 89 16.05 -4.53 15.23
N GLU A 90 17.19 -4.81 15.83
CA GLU A 90 17.55 -4.41 17.18
C GLU A 90 18.08 -2.97 17.15
N PHE A 91 17.56 -2.11 18.03
CA PHE A 91 17.97 -0.72 18.11
C PHE A 91 18.46 -0.33 19.50
N VAL A 92 19.24 0.74 19.55
CA VAL A 92 19.61 1.44 20.78
C VAL A 92 19.14 2.88 20.66
N ASP A 93 18.34 3.31 21.63
CA ASP A 93 17.93 4.71 21.75
C ASP A 93 19.14 5.54 22.17
N ARG A 94 19.59 6.44 21.29
CA ARG A 94 20.62 7.43 21.60
C ARG A 94 20.00 8.72 22.15
N SER A 95 18.79 9.05 21.70
CA SER A 95 17.98 10.17 22.20
C SER A 95 16.50 9.98 21.83
N ALA A 96 15.60 10.84 22.33
CA ALA A 96 14.15 10.75 22.10
C ALA A 96 13.72 10.65 20.63
N ASN A 97 14.56 11.11 19.69
CA ASN A 97 14.25 11.13 18.25
C ASN A 97 15.32 10.42 17.39
N GLN A 98 16.27 9.70 18.01
CA GLN A 98 17.34 9.02 17.27
C GLN A 98 17.55 7.62 17.83
N TYR A 99 17.16 6.64 17.03
CA TYR A 99 17.51 5.24 17.24
C TYR A 99 18.61 4.85 16.24
N ARG A 100 19.57 4.06 16.70
CA ARG A 100 20.55 3.39 15.84
C ARG A 100 20.20 1.91 15.79
N VAL A 101 20.16 1.32 14.60
CA VAL A 101 20.07 -0.13 14.46
C VAL A 101 21.44 -0.73 14.76
N ILE A 102 21.50 -1.67 15.70
CA ILE A 102 22.73 -2.35 16.12
C ILE A 102 22.76 -3.82 15.67
N GLY A 103 21.63 -4.33 15.19
CA GLY A 103 21.53 -5.67 14.65
C GLY A 103 20.28 -5.81 13.80
N LEU A 104 20.33 -6.71 12.83
CA LEU A 104 19.20 -7.08 12.01
C LEU A 104 19.22 -8.59 11.78
N SER A 105 18.08 -9.25 11.89
CA SER A 105 17.95 -10.65 11.50
C SER A 105 16.79 -10.82 10.54
N LEU A 106 17.04 -11.43 9.38
CA LEU A 106 16.01 -11.80 8.41
C LEU A 106 15.55 -13.25 8.63
N TYR A 107 14.27 -13.49 8.46
CA TYR A 107 13.62 -14.76 8.64
C TYR A 107 12.68 -15.06 7.47
N ALA A 108 12.57 -16.35 7.13
CA ALA A 108 11.46 -16.84 6.33
C ALA A 108 10.16 -16.84 7.16
N ALA A 109 9.02 -16.92 6.48
CA ALA A 109 7.71 -16.91 7.13
C ALA A 109 7.50 -18.02 8.17
N ASP A 110 8.16 -19.17 7.99
CA ASP A 110 8.14 -20.29 8.95
C ASP A 110 8.98 -20.02 10.23
N GLY A 111 9.69 -18.90 10.29
CA GLY A 111 10.55 -18.48 11.39
C GLY A 111 12.01 -18.90 11.26
N LYS A 112 12.41 -19.62 10.20
CA LYS A 112 13.80 -19.99 9.93
C LYS A 112 14.64 -18.72 9.72
N ASN A 113 15.73 -18.58 10.47
CA ASN A 113 16.69 -17.50 10.24
C ASN A 113 17.45 -17.73 8.92
N LEU A 114 17.51 -16.70 8.09
CA LEU A 114 18.22 -16.73 6.81
C LEU A 114 19.63 -16.16 6.98
N TYR A 115 19.72 -14.95 7.54
CA TYR A 115 20.98 -14.32 7.93
C TYR A 115 20.76 -13.28 9.04
N SER A 116 21.86 -12.78 9.58
CA SER A 116 21.87 -11.65 10.51
C SER A 116 23.02 -10.70 10.17
N ILE A 117 22.80 -9.40 10.39
CA ILE A 117 23.74 -8.32 10.12
C ILE A 117 24.00 -7.61 11.43
N GLU A 118 25.27 -7.46 11.78
CA GLU A 118 25.70 -6.67 12.93
C GLU A 118 25.91 -5.21 12.53
N ASP A 119 25.39 -4.30 13.33
CA ASP A 119 25.56 -2.84 13.19
C ASP A 119 25.29 -2.30 11.76
N PRO A 120 24.12 -2.63 11.15
CA PRO A 120 23.82 -2.14 9.81
C PRO A 120 23.73 -0.61 9.81
N PRO A 121 24.15 0.07 8.72
CA PRO A 121 24.09 1.53 8.63
C PRO A 121 22.66 2.07 8.54
N ASP A 122 21.70 1.23 8.16
CA ASP A 122 20.34 1.62 7.81
C ASP A 122 19.39 1.75 9.01
N LEU A 123 18.39 2.62 8.86
CA LEU A 123 17.34 2.86 9.86
C LEU A 123 16.03 2.15 9.53
N LYS A 124 15.77 1.91 8.24
CA LYS A 124 14.58 1.22 7.71
C LYS A 124 15.03 0.23 6.65
N PHE A 125 14.23 -0.81 6.44
CA PHE A 125 14.49 -1.83 5.43
C PHE A 125 13.18 -2.15 4.69
N ILE A 126 13.30 -2.44 3.40
CA ILE A 126 12.22 -2.90 2.53
C ILE A 126 12.59 -4.29 2.04
N LEU A 127 11.73 -5.27 2.30
CA LEU A 127 11.99 -6.67 1.97
C LEU A 127 11.43 -7.01 0.58
N ASN A 128 12.20 -7.80 -0.17
CA ASN A 128 11.69 -8.46 -1.37
C ASN A 128 10.81 -9.65 -0.95
N ASP A 129 9.67 -9.81 -1.59
CA ASP A 129 8.75 -10.90 -1.28
C ASP A 129 9.12 -12.22 -1.97
N ARG A 130 9.92 -12.17 -3.04
CA ARG A 130 10.29 -13.34 -3.85
C ARG A 130 11.67 -13.90 -3.57
N SER A 131 12.50 -13.17 -2.85
CA SER A 131 13.85 -13.59 -2.49
C SER A 131 14.31 -12.95 -1.19
N PRO A 132 15.37 -13.46 -0.54
CA PRO A 132 15.93 -12.88 0.68
C PRO A 132 16.66 -11.53 0.49
N HIS A 133 16.54 -10.89 -0.68
CA HIS A 133 17.07 -9.56 -0.92
C HIS A 133 16.30 -8.50 -0.13
N MET A 134 16.97 -7.41 0.20
CA MET A 134 16.33 -6.25 0.83
C MET A 134 17.06 -4.96 0.48
N VAL A 135 16.36 -3.85 0.66
CA VAL A 135 16.95 -2.50 0.54
C VAL A 135 16.91 -1.84 1.90
N GLY A 136 18.08 -1.54 2.45
CA GLY A 136 18.25 -0.67 3.60
C GLY A 136 18.22 0.81 3.21
N ILE A 137 17.71 1.63 4.11
CA ILE A 137 17.59 3.07 3.96
C ILE A 137 18.40 3.74 5.09
N GLU A 138 19.55 4.30 4.72
CA GLU A 138 20.39 5.09 5.60
C GLU A 138 19.92 6.55 5.55
N GLY A 139 19.22 6.97 6.61
CA GLY A 139 18.62 8.30 6.72
C GLY A 139 17.13 8.24 7.09
N THR A 140 16.49 9.39 7.11
CA THR A 140 15.04 9.51 7.30
C THR A 140 14.41 10.00 6.01
N GLU A 141 13.25 9.45 5.66
CA GLU A 141 12.45 9.91 4.51
C GLU A 141 12.25 11.43 4.54
N GLY A 142 12.39 12.07 3.38
CA GLY A 142 12.26 13.51 3.22
C GLY A 142 13.47 14.34 3.68
N LEU A 143 14.54 13.73 4.20
CA LEU A 143 15.81 14.43 4.41
C LEU A 143 16.53 14.71 3.07
N PRO A 144 17.44 15.70 3.02
CA PRO A 144 18.07 16.11 1.77
C PRO A 144 18.81 14.99 1.06
N GLU A 145 19.37 14.04 1.81
CA GLU A 145 20.16 12.95 1.28
C GLU A 145 19.82 11.65 2.03
N THR A 146 19.68 10.56 1.28
CA THR A 146 19.41 9.22 1.80
C THR A 146 20.21 8.22 0.96
N ASN A 147 20.92 7.30 1.62
CA ASN A 147 21.54 6.19 0.88
C ASN A 147 20.60 4.98 0.90
N LEU A 148 20.47 4.35 -0.27
CA LEU A 148 19.84 3.06 -0.43
C LEU A 148 20.94 2.00 -0.50
N ASN A 149 20.96 1.09 0.46
CA ASN A 149 21.91 -0.02 0.53
C ASN A 149 21.21 -1.31 0.11
N PHE A 150 21.66 -1.94 -0.97
CA PHE A 150 21.09 -3.15 -1.53
C PHE A 150 21.80 -4.36 -0.94
N TYR A 151 21.05 -5.25 -0.30
CA TYR A 151 21.54 -6.45 0.34
C TYR A 151 21.21 -7.70 -0.47
N ASP A 152 22.21 -8.54 -0.70
CA ASP A 152 22.07 -9.83 -1.34
C ASP A 152 21.43 -10.89 -0.43
N GLU A 153 21.25 -12.11 -0.94
CA GLU A 153 20.67 -13.24 -0.20
C GLU A 153 21.49 -13.69 1.02
N SER A 154 22.74 -13.22 1.13
CA SER A 154 23.63 -13.50 2.26
C SER A 154 23.69 -12.36 3.28
N GLY A 155 22.94 -11.27 3.04
CA GLY A 155 22.94 -10.08 3.89
C GLY A 155 24.16 -9.18 3.69
N ARG A 156 24.83 -9.25 2.54
CA ARG A 156 25.95 -8.35 2.20
C ARG A 156 25.47 -7.20 1.34
N ILE A 157 26.01 -6.00 1.59
CA ILE A 157 25.76 -4.85 0.72
C ILE A 157 26.48 -5.08 -0.61
N VAL A 158 25.71 -5.13 -1.70
CA VAL A 158 26.19 -5.32 -3.08
C VAL A 158 26.08 -4.04 -3.92
N GLY A 159 25.27 -3.08 -3.49
CA GLY A 159 25.15 -1.77 -4.14
C GLY A 159 24.72 -0.67 -3.16
N THR A 160 25.18 0.56 -3.38
CA THR A 160 24.78 1.74 -2.62
C THR A 160 24.46 2.90 -3.55
N HIS A 161 23.29 3.51 -3.39
CA HIS A 161 22.84 4.64 -4.20
C HIS A 161 22.39 5.81 -3.34
N LYS A 162 22.91 6.99 -3.64
CA LYS A 162 22.51 8.22 -2.97
C LYS A 162 21.34 8.86 -3.70
N LEU A 163 20.22 9.06 -3.01
CA LEU A 163 19.05 9.78 -3.52
C LEU A 163 18.83 11.06 -2.71
N THR A 164 18.40 12.12 -3.41
CA THR A 164 17.95 13.35 -2.75
C THR A 164 16.45 13.28 -2.47
N HIS A 165 16.03 13.71 -1.29
CA HIS A 165 14.62 13.72 -0.88
C HIS A 165 13.89 12.39 -1.21
N TYR A 166 14.46 11.27 -0.78
CA TYR A 166 13.80 9.97 -0.88
C TYR A 166 12.47 9.99 -0.11
N LEU A 167 11.41 9.54 -0.75
CA LEU A 167 10.05 9.56 -0.18
C LEU A 167 9.46 8.17 0.03
N ASP A 168 9.70 7.24 -0.90
CA ASP A 168 9.10 5.91 -0.87
C ASP A 168 9.86 4.92 -1.76
N GLY A 169 9.73 3.62 -1.51
CA GLY A 169 10.22 2.59 -2.40
C GLY A 169 9.61 1.22 -2.13
N ARG A 170 9.59 0.38 -3.16
CA ARG A 170 9.07 -0.99 -3.10
C ARG A 170 9.64 -1.88 -4.19
N PHE A 171 9.63 -3.19 -3.95
CA PHE A 171 9.80 -4.16 -5.02
C PHE A 171 8.51 -4.28 -5.86
N CYS A 172 8.63 -4.61 -7.15
CA CYS A 172 7.48 -5.10 -7.92
C CYS A 172 7.04 -6.48 -7.44
N GLY A 173 5.83 -6.92 -7.81
CA GLY A 173 5.22 -8.15 -7.26
C GLY A 173 5.96 -9.46 -7.59
N ASP A 174 6.76 -9.51 -8.65
CA ASP A 174 7.67 -10.62 -8.95
C ASP A 174 9.07 -10.47 -8.36
N GLY A 175 9.33 -9.37 -7.63
CA GLY A 175 10.58 -9.11 -6.94
C GLY A 175 11.77 -8.81 -7.85
N SER A 176 11.59 -8.72 -9.16
CA SER A 176 12.69 -8.57 -10.13
C SER A 176 13.27 -7.16 -10.20
N LEU A 177 12.56 -6.15 -9.70
CA LEU A 177 12.97 -4.75 -9.74
C LEU A 177 12.57 -4.05 -8.44
N PHE A 178 13.39 -3.07 -8.03
CA PHE A 178 13.12 -2.15 -6.93
C PHE A 178 12.89 -0.74 -7.46
N PHE A 179 11.78 -0.13 -7.05
CA PHE A 179 11.39 1.22 -7.40
C PHE A 179 11.64 2.15 -6.24
N ALA A 180 12.33 3.26 -6.46
CA ALA A 180 12.61 4.27 -5.44
C ALA A 180 12.19 5.66 -5.92
N TYR A 181 11.33 6.33 -5.15
CA TYR A 181 10.84 7.66 -5.48
C TYR A 181 11.62 8.75 -4.74
N SER A 182 12.14 9.70 -5.51
CA SER A 182 12.76 10.94 -5.07
C SER A 182 11.89 12.13 -5.45
N ALA A 183 11.62 13.03 -4.50
CA ALA A 183 10.81 14.22 -4.74
C ALA A 183 11.37 15.10 -5.87
N ASP A 184 12.70 15.25 -5.91
CA ASP A 184 13.38 16.10 -6.89
C ASP A 184 13.62 15.40 -8.21
N SER A 185 13.86 14.09 -8.14
CA SER A 185 14.45 13.35 -9.24
C SER A 185 13.51 12.33 -9.89
N GLY A 186 12.32 12.11 -9.34
CA GLY A 186 11.36 11.18 -9.90
C GLY A 186 11.65 9.74 -9.47
N LEU A 187 11.29 8.78 -10.33
CA LEU A 187 11.31 7.35 -9.99
C LEU A 187 12.56 6.68 -10.55
N TYR A 188 13.34 6.04 -9.68
CA TYR A 188 14.49 5.22 -10.03
C TYR A 188 14.10 3.75 -10.02
N VAL A 189 14.67 2.99 -10.93
CA VAL A 189 14.40 1.55 -11.06
C VAL A 189 15.71 0.79 -11.02
N PHE A 190 15.85 -0.07 -10.02
CA PHE A 190 17.05 -0.86 -9.76
C PHE A 190 16.78 -2.36 -9.90
N SER A 191 17.82 -3.14 -10.16
CA SER A 191 17.80 -4.57 -9.88
C SER A 191 17.82 -4.82 -8.36
N PRO A 192 17.53 -6.05 -7.89
CA PRO A 192 17.68 -6.40 -6.47
C PRO A 192 19.11 -6.25 -5.95
N ASP A 193 20.11 -6.36 -6.83
CA ASP A 193 21.53 -6.15 -6.53
C ASP A 193 21.94 -4.66 -6.55
N GLY A 194 21.01 -3.77 -6.91
CA GLY A 194 21.22 -2.33 -6.94
C GLY A 194 21.75 -1.80 -8.27
N ASP A 195 21.77 -2.56 -9.37
CA ASP A 195 22.11 -1.98 -10.67
C ASP A 195 21.00 -1.03 -11.13
N LEU A 196 21.34 0.20 -11.52
CA LEU A 196 20.34 1.15 -12.04
C LEU A 196 19.93 0.74 -13.46
N HIS A 197 18.67 0.38 -13.66
CA HIS A 197 18.12 0.06 -14.97
C HIS A 197 17.72 1.32 -15.73
N TYR A 198 16.84 2.14 -15.14
CA TYR A 198 16.35 3.37 -15.76
C TYR A 198 15.74 4.32 -14.74
N ARG A 199 15.37 5.52 -15.21
CA ARG A 199 14.75 6.58 -14.40
C ARG A 199 13.59 7.23 -15.16
N LEU A 200 12.54 7.59 -14.43
CA LEU A 200 11.38 8.34 -14.92
C LEU A 200 11.35 9.72 -14.29
N SER A 201 11.09 10.75 -15.10
CA SER A 201 11.30 12.15 -14.75
C SER A 201 10.24 12.77 -13.84
N SER A 202 9.16 12.08 -13.47
CA SER A 202 8.18 12.66 -12.55
C SER A 202 7.20 11.65 -11.95
N GLY A 203 6.83 11.85 -10.69
CA GLY A 203 5.55 11.39 -10.14
C GLY A 203 5.51 11.35 -8.61
N ARG A 204 4.63 12.11 -7.96
CA ARG A 204 4.42 12.13 -6.49
C ARG A 204 3.93 10.81 -5.92
N ASN A 205 3.13 10.08 -6.68
CA ASN A 205 2.74 8.71 -6.36
C ASN A 205 2.84 7.89 -7.64
N TYR A 206 3.04 6.59 -7.48
CA TYR A 206 3.13 5.66 -8.59
C TYR A 206 2.46 4.34 -8.22
N ALA A 207 2.19 3.54 -9.23
CA ALA A 207 1.92 2.12 -9.13
C ALA A 207 2.77 1.40 -10.17
N VAL A 208 3.10 0.16 -9.86
CA VAL A 208 3.83 -0.71 -10.77
C VAL A 208 3.11 -2.03 -10.86
N ASN A 209 3.03 -2.60 -12.05
CA ASN A 209 2.47 -3.92 -12.21
C ASN A 209 3.43 -5.01 -11.68
N ARG A 210 2.94 -6.25 -11.62
CA ARG A 210 3.67 -7.40 -11.06
C ARG A 210 5.09 -7.56 -11.61
N ASN A 211 5.28 -7.38 -12.91
CA ASN A 211 6.58 -7.59 -13.59
C ASN A 211 7.45 -6.34 -13.74
N GLY A 212 7.04 -5.20 -13.18
CA GLY A 212 7.85 -3.98 -13.22
C GLY A 212 7.93 -3.27 -14.58
N LYS A 213 7.24 -3.74 -15.62
CA LYS A 213 7.33 -3.14 -16.97
C LYS A 213 6.34 -2.00 -17.18
N LEU A 214 5.21 -2.03 -16.49
CA LEU A 214 4.18 -1.02 -16.59
C LEU A 214 4.17 -0.17 -15.31
N VAL A 215 4.33 1.13 -15.46
CA VAL A 215 4.33 2.09 -14.35
C VAL A 215 3.28 3.16 -14.62
N LEU A 216 2.36 3.36 -13.68
CA LEU A 216 1.43 4.48 -13.71
C LEU A 216 1.88 5.49 -12.66
N ALA A 217 2.30 6.68 -13.09
CA ALA A 217 2.80 7.71 -12.18
C ALA A 217 1.93 8.97 -12.24
N SER A 218 1.71 9.59 -11.08
CA SER A 218 0.92 10.82 -10.92
C SER A 218 1.79 12.02 -10.61
N ASN A 219 1.57 13.15 -11.28
CA ASN A 219 2.11 14.44 -10.89
C ASN A 219 0.96 15.44 -10.68
N GLY A 220 0.51 15.55 -9.43
CA GLY A 220 -0.75 16.23 -9.12
C GLY A 220 -1.92 15.40 -9.65
N GLY A 221 -2.80 16.01 -10.46
CA GLY A 221 -3.88 15.30 -11.16
C GLY A 221 -3.48 14.69 -12.50
N ASN A 222 -2.26 14.93 -13.00
CA ASN A 222 -1.81 14.37 -14.27
C ASN A 222 -1.27 12.96 -14.07
N LEU A 223 -1.75 12.02 -14.87
CA LEU A 223 -1.32 10.62 -14.88
C LEU A 223 -0.59 10.31 -16.18
N ASN A 224 0.53 9.59 -16.06
CA ASN A 224 1.29 9.08 -17.18
C ASN A 224 1.49 7.57 -17.00
N LEU A 225 1.08 6.80 -18.02
CA LEU A 225 1.37 5.39 -18.12
C LEU A 225 2.66 5.21 -18.91
N TYR A 226 3.61 4.49 -18.32
CA TYR A 226 4.90 4.19 -18.90
C TYR A 226 5.01 2.69 -19.16
N PHE A 227 5.47 2.34 -20.35
CA PHE A 227 6.09 1.05 -20.59
C PHE A 227 7.60 1.25 -20.58
N GLN A 228 8.25 0.78 -19.50
CA GLN A 228 9.63 1.10 -19.17
C GLN A 228 9.85 2.64 -19.14
N THR A 229 10.63 3.19 -20.07
CA THR A 229 10.96 4.63 -20.14
C THR A 229 10.04 5.43 -21.07
N THR A 230 9.17 4.75 -21.83
CA THR A 230 8.32 5.41 -22.83
C THR A 230 6.94 5.65 -22.27
N THR A 231 6.50 6.91 -22.27
CA THR A 231 5.09 7.24 -21.99
C THR A 231 4.23 6.73 -23.13
N THR A 232 3.32 5.80 -22.82
CA THR A 232 2.39 5.22 -23.79
C THR A 232 1.06 5.98 -23.82
N SER A 233 0.61 6.46 -22.66
CA SER A 233 -0.66 7.17 -22.50
C SER A 233 -0.57 8.20 -21.37
N SER A 234 -1.42 9.23 -21.44
CA SER A 234 -1.52 10.27 -20.41
C SER A 234 -2.95 10.75 -20.28
N THR A 235 -3.38 11.05 -19.05
CA THR A 235 -4.68 11.68 -18.78
C THR A 235 -4.55 12.70 -17.65
N SER A 236 -5.52 13.59 -17.52
CA SER A 236 -5.58 14.58 -16.45
C SER A 236 -6.89 14.42 -15.70
N LEU A 237 -6.79 14.20 -14.39
CA LEU A 237 -7.94 14.02 -13.51
C LEU A 237 -8.21 15.32 -12.76
N ASN A 238 -9.48 15.74 -12.74
CA ASN A 238 -9.94 16.82 -11.89
C ASN A 238 -10.25 16.29 -10.49
N THR A 239 -9.21 16.06 -9.70
CA THR A 239 -9.31 15.49 -8.35
C THR A 239 -8.35 16.17 -7.39
N SER A 240 -8.61 16.03 -6.09
CA SER A 240 -7.65 16.42 -5.05
C SER A 240 -6.37 15.58 -5.15
N LYS A 241 -5.42 15.79 -4.22
CA LYS A 241 -4.14 15.08 -4.24
C LYS A 241 -4.35 13.56 -4.27
N ILE A 242 -3.91 12.90 -5.35
CA ILE A 242 -3.89 11.44 -5.45
C ILE A 242 -3.10 10.87 -4.28
N ARG A 243 -3.66 9.87 -3.62
CA ARG A 243 -3.10 9.19 -2.45
C ARG A 243 -2.70 7.76 -2.74
N ASN A 244 -3.47 7.07 -3.56
CA ASN A 244 -3.21 5.68 -3.92
C ASN A 244 -3.43 5.48 -5.42
N ILE A 245 -2.62 4.61 -5.99
CA ILE A 245 -2.72 4.11 -7.36
C ILE A 245 -2.50 2.61 -7.29
N ILE A 246 -3.39 1.85 -7.93
CA ILE A 246 -3.30 0.39 -8.07
C ILE A 246 -3.36 0.07 -9.56
N ILE A 247 -2.59 -0.91 -10.00
CA ILE A 247 -2.70 -1.52 -11.33
C ILE A 247 -3.13 -2.96 -11.12
N SER A 248 -4.14 -3.41 -11.85
CA SER A 248 -4.58 -4.81 -11.79
C SER A 248 -3.50 -5.76 -12.32
N ASP A 249 -3.41 -6.98 -11.79
CA ASP A 249 -2.40 -7.97 -12.21
C ASP A 249 -2.51 -8.33 -13.70
N ASP A 250 -3.73 -8.35 -14.24
CA ASP A 250 -4.00 -8.56 -15.67
C ASP A 250 -3.67 -7.33 -16.54
N ASN A 251 -3.29 -6.20 -15.92
CA ASN A 251 -2.97 -4.92 -16.54
C ASN A 251 -4.12 -4.32 -17.35
N SER A 252 -5.38 -4.66 -17.05
CA SER A 252 -6.55 -4.13 -17.77
C SER A 252 -7.14 -2.87 -17.13
N ARG A 253 -6.83 -2.62 -15.84
CA ARG A 253 -7.38 -1.54 -15.03
C ARG A 253 -6.33 -0.85 -14.17
N ALA A 254 -6.60 0.42 -13.86
CA ALA A 254 -5.96 1.12 -12.76
C ALA A 254 -6.99 1.79 -11.88
N ILE A 255 -6.83 1.69 -10.56
CA ILE A 255 -7.64 2.43 -9.60
C ILE A 255 -6.82 3.59 -9.07
N VAL A 256 -7.34 4.79 -9.18
CA VAL A 256 -6.72 6.02 -8.69
C VAL A 256 -7.60 6.62 -7.63
N MET A 257 -7.06 6.81 -6.43
CA MET A 257 -7.82 7.28 -5.28
C MET A 257 -7.20 8.56 -4.70
N SER A 258 -8.05 9.54 -4.44
CA SER A 258 -7.79 10.75 -3.66
C SER A 258 -8.67 10.77 -2.41
N ASP A 259 -8.68 11.86 -1.64
CA ASP A 259 -9.56 11.96 -0.45
C ASP A 259 -11.06 11.96 -0.80
N ASP A 260 -11.39 12.41 -2.01
CA ASP A 260 -12.73 12.79 -2.46
C ASP A 260 -13.21 12.01 -3.68
N ASN A 261 -12.35 11.21 -4.34
CA ASN A 261 -12.71 10.45 -5.53
C ASN A 261 -11.94 9.13 -5.59
N ALA A 262 -12.61 8.08 -6.06
CA ALA A 262 -11.98 6.88 -6.59
C ALA A 262 -12.36 6.74 -8.06
N ILE A 263 -11.39 6.54 -8.93
CA ILE A 263 -11.60 6.48 -10.38
C ILE A 263 -10.94 5.20 -10.89
N CYS A 264 -11.72 4.39 -11.60
CA CYS A 264 -11.19 3.26 -12.35
C CYS A 264 -10.94 3.69 -13.80
N LEU A 265 -9.74 3.43 -14.28
CA LEU A 265 -9.28 3.74 -15.63
C LEU A 265 -9.02 2.44 -16.38
N SER A 266 -9.33 2.41 -17.67
CA SER A 266 -8.89 1.35 -18.56
C SER A 266 -7.39 1.47 -18.83
N ILE A 267 -6.72 0.34 -19.04
CA ILE A 267 -5.35 0.29 -19.56
C ILE A 267 -5.40 -0.38 -20.96
N PRO A 268 -4.68 0.15 -21.96
CA PRO A 268 -3.68 1.21 -21.87
C PRO A 268 -4.21 2.64 -22.01
N ASP A 269 -5.48 2.83 -22.37
CA ASP A 269 -5.96 4.14 -22.85
C ASP A 269 -6.13 5.21 -21.76
N LEU A 270 -6.19 4.80 -20.48
CA LEU A 270 -6.49 5.66 -19.33
C LEU A 270 -7.84 6.36 -19.43
N GLU A 271 -8.82 5.71 -20.07
CA GLU A 271 -10.19 6.22 -20.15
C GLU A 271 -10.97 5.83 -18.89
N PRO A 272 -11.78 6.75 -18.31
CA PRO A 272 -12.61 6.42 -17.16
C PRO A 272 -13.60 5.29 -17.46
N VAL A 273 -13.55 4.24 -16.66
CA VAL A 273 -14.54 3.15 -16.65
C VAL A 273 -15.68 3.53 -15.71
N TRP A 274 -15.33 3.90 -14.47
CA TRP A 274 -16.27 4.39 -13.47
C TRP A 274 -15.58 5.37 -12.52
N GLN A 275 -16.40 6.14 -11.81
CA GLN A 275 -15.97 7.05 -10.77
C GLN A 275 -16.92 6.97 -9.57
N TYR A 276 -16.35 6.90 -8.37
CA TYR A 276 -17.06 6.98 -7.11
C TYR A 276 -16.66 8.25 -6.34
N ASN A 277 -17.68 8.99 -5.89
CA ASN A 277 -17.52 10.16 -5.03
C ASN A 277 -18.26 9.91 -3.71
N PRO A 278 -17.65 10.21 -2.55
CA PRO A 278 -18.34 10.08 -1.27
C PRO A 278 -19.59 10.94 -1.20
N VAL A 279 -20.64 10.40 -0.60
CA VAL A 279 -21.95 11.07 -0.42
C VAL A 279 -21.95 12.22 0.59
N SER A 280 -20.88 12.38 1.37
CA SER A 280 -20.80 13.34 2.47
C SER A 280 -19.40 13.95 2.57
N SER A 281 -19.30 15.24 2.93
CA SER A 281 -18.03 15.90 3.22
C SER A 281 -17.30 15.36 4.44
N TYR A 282 -18.00 14.56 5.26
CA TYR A 282 -17.46 13.84 6.40
C TYR A 282 -16.90 12.46 6.04
N HIS A 283 -17.01 12.05 4.77
CA HIS A 283 -16.46 10.79 4.28
C HIS A 283 -15.15 11.06 3.55
N HIS A 284 -14.10 10.37 3.97
CA HIS A 284 -12.79 10.46 3.36
C HIS A 284 -12.37 9.08 2.88
N LEU A 285 -12.03 8.96 1.61
CA LEU A 285 -11.50 7.70 1.08
C LEU A 285 -10.12 7.45 1.70
N SER A 286 -9.97 6.33 2.39
CA SER A 286 -8.77 6.00 3.17
C SER A 286 -7.88 4.99 2.45
N SER A 287 -8.48 3.99 1.84
CA SER A 287 -7.80 2.90 1.13
C SER A 287 -8.66 2.37 -0.01
N CYS A 288 -8.02 1.66 -0.94
CA CYS A 288 -8.70 0.87 -1.95
C CYS A 288 -7.91 -0.40 -2.19
N ASP A 289 -8.60 -1.42 -2.71
CA ASP A 289 -7.97 -2.62 -3.25
C ASP A 289 -8.79 -3.18 -4.42
N TYR A 290 -8.14 -3.96 -5.30
CA TYR A 290 -8.72 -4.47 -6.53
C TYR A 290 -8.51 -5.98 -6.64
N ASP A 291 -9.60 -6.73 -6.68
CA ASP A 291 -9.58 -8.18 -6.93
C ASP A 291 -9.48 -8.44 -8.44
N THR A 292 -8.38 -9.04 -8.85
CA THR A 292 -8.07 -9.28 -10.26
C THR A 292 -8.83 -10.47 -10.85
N GLU A 293 -9.29 -11.41 -10.01
CA GLU A 293 -10.04 -12.57 -10.48
C GLU A 293 -11.49 -12.18 -10.84
N THR A 294 -12.10 -11.33 -10.02
CA THR A 294 -13.51 -10.93 -10.19
C THR A 294 -13.69 -9.52 -10.76
N GLY A 295 -12.62 -8.72 -10.80
CA GLY A 295 -12.64 -7.31 -11.19
C GLY A 295 -13.31 -6.38 -10.18
N ARG A 296 -13.59 -6.87 -8.97
CA ARG A 296 -14.24 -6.08 -7.91
C ARG A 296 -13.26 -5.09 -7.30
N THR A 297 -13.79 -3.96 -6.84
CA THR A 297 -13.01 -2.97 -6.09
C THR A 297 -13.58 -2.77 -4.70
N ALA A 298 -12.72 -2.83 -3.69
CA ALA A 298 -13.05 -2.47 -2.32
C ALA A 298 -12.58 -1.04 -2.06
N ILE A 299 -13.41 -0.25 -1.39
CA ILE A 299 -13.09 1.13 -0.99
C ILE A 299 -13.30 1.26 0.51
N GLY A 300 -12.24 1.58 1.24
CA GLY A 300 -12.29 1.98 2.64
C GLY A 300 -12.63 3.46 2.76
N ILE A 301 -13.59 3.78 3.63
CA ILE A 301 -14.08 5.14 3.88
C ILE A 301 -13.97 5.42 5.38
N ALA A 302 -13.16 6.41 5.75
CA ALA A 302 -13.15 6.96 7.10
C ALA A 302 -14.32 7.93 7.27
N ILE A 303 -15.06 7.83 8.36
CA ILE A 303 -16.18 8.72 8.66
C ILE A 303 -15.79 9.64 9.82
N ASP A 304 -15.81 10.93 9.53
CA ASP A 304 -15.66 12.01 10.50
C ASP A 304 -17.02 12.30 11.16
N SER A 305 -17.20 11.91 12.42
CA SER A 305 -18.45 12.14 13.16
C SER A 305 -18.75 13.62 13.45
N GLY A 306 -17.83 14.53 13.13
CA GLY A 306 -17.99 15.97 13.27
C GLY A 306 -17.31 16.56 14.51
N PRO A 307 -17.28 17.89 14.61
CA PRO A 307 -16.58 18.63 15.66
C PRO A 307 -17.21 18.48 17.05
N ASP A 308 -18.44 17.97 17.14
CA ASP A 308 -19.15 17.78 18.41
C ASP A 308 -18.67 16.53 19.18
N TYR A 309 -17.90 15.66 18.53
CA TYR A 309 -17.28 14.48 19.16
C TYR A 309 -15.86 14.78 19.64
N PRO A 310 -15.40 14.18 20.75
CA PRO A 310 -14.00 14.22 21.14
C PRO A 310 -13.10 13.78 19.98
N PHE A 311 -11.94 14.42 19.81
CA PHE A 311 -11.03 14.10 18.69
C PHE A 311 -10.65 12.61 18.61
N SER A 312 -10.52 11.95 19.77
CA SER A 312 -10.24 10.51 19.88
C SER A 312 -11.40 9.59 19.49
N GLU A 313 -12.61 10.13 19.34
CA GLU A 313 -13.83 9.40 19.00
C GLU A 313 -14.36 9.77 17.62
N ARG A 314 -14.01 10.97 17.15
CA ARG A 314 -14.48 11.58 15.90
C ARG A 314 -14.27 10.72 14.66
N TYR A 315 -13.32 9.79 14.71
CA TYR A 315 -12.97 8.99 13.54
C TYR A 315 -13.02 7.50 13.81
N ASN A 316 -13.73 7.03 14.84
CA ASN A 316 -13.75 5.60 15.23
C ASN A 316 -14.73 4.73 14.42
N THR A 317 -15.33 5.30 13.38
CA THR A 317 -16.27 4.64 12.48
C THR A 317 -15.83 4.79 11.05
N GLY A 318 -16.04 3.74 10.27
CA GLY A 318 -15.79 3.73 8.84
C GLY A 318 -16.86 2.95 8.10
N LYS A 319 -16.74 2.97 6.78
CA LYS A 319 -17.56 2.19 5.86
C LYS A 319 -16.66 1.54 4.84
N VAL A 320 -17.04 0.36 4.40
CA VAL A 320 -16.42 -0.34 3.28
C VAL A 320 -17.47 -0.49 2.19
N LEU A 321 -17.10 -0.15 0.97
CA LEU A 321 -17.91 -0.38 -0.23
C LEU A 321 -17.24 -1.44 -1.09
N ILE A 322 -18.05 -2.28 -1.72
CA ILE A 322 -17.60 -3.23 -2.74
C ILE A 322 -18.34 -2.89 -4.03
N LEU A 323 -17.57 -2.60 -5.08
CA LEU A 323 -18.04 -2.26 -6.41
C LEU A 323 -17.74 -3.42 -7.36
N ASP A 324 -18.63 -3.64 -8.32
CA ASP A 324 -18.38 -4.55 -9.43
C ASP A 324 -17.41 -3.91 -10.47
N PRO A 325 -16.98 -4.65 -11.50
CA PRO A 325 -16.06 -4.13 -12.52
C PRO A 325 -16.58 -2.90 -13.27
N GLU A 326 -17.90 -2.73 -13.34
CA GLU A 326 -18.61 -1.62 -13.98
C GLU A 326 -18.79 -0.42 -13.03
N GLY A 327 -18.50 -0.57 -11.74
CA GLY A 327 -18.57 0.48 -10.74
C GLY A 327 -19.92 0.56 -10.02
N GLU A 328 -20.81 -0.41 -10.21
CA GLU A 328 -22.05 -0.49 -9.46
C GLU A 328 -21.78 -1.02 -8.04
N ILE A 329 -22.44 -0.43 -7.04
CA ILE A 329 -22.26 -0.81 -5.64
C ILE A 329 -22.93 -2.16 -5.41
N MET A 330 -22.12 -3.22 -5.29
CA MET A 330 -22.59 -4.56 -4.91
C MET A 330 -23.11 -4.59 -3.48
N GLY A 331 -22.45 -3.83 -2.60
CA GLY A 331 -22.87 -3.73 -1.21
C GLY A 331 -21.93 -2.90 -0.34
N SER A 332 -22.28 -2.80 0.93
CA SER A 332 -21.52 -2.06 1.93
C SER A 332 -21.48 -2.76 3.28
N ALA A 333 -20.51 -2.38 4.10
CA ALA A 333 -20.40 -2.79 5.48
C ALA A 333 -19.95 -1.61 6.34
N ASP A 334 -20.62 -1.38 7.47
CA ASP A 334 -20.17 -0.40 8.45
C ASP A 334 -19.18 -1.06 9.41
N VAL A 335 -18.08 -0.36 9.71
CA VAL A 335 -17.04 -0.84 10.62
C VAL A 335 -16.85 0.15 11.76
N SER A 336 -16.67 -0.36 12.97
CA SER A 336 -16.38 0.43 14.17
C SER A 336 -15.14 -0.12 14.84
N TYR A 337 -14.15 0.75 15.04
CA TYR A 337 -12.82 0.38 15.53
C TYR A 337 -12.51 1.12 16.83
N SER A 338 -11.58 0.55 17.59
CA SER A 338 -11.24 0.98 18.95
C SER A 338 -10.34 2.22 19.01
N SER A 339 -9.64 2.54 17.93
CA SER A 339 -8.83 3.74 17.81
C SER A 339 -8.68 4.16 16.36
N TRP A 340 -8.72 5.47 16.12
CA TRP A 340 -8.37 6.04 14.83
C TRP A 340 -6.86 6.14 14.61
N SER A 341 -6.47 6.00 13.35
CA SER A 341 -5.23 6.54 12.80
C SER A 341 -5.47 6.91 11.34
N LYS A 342 -4.66 7.83 10.81
CA LYS A 342 -4.71 8.22 9.40
C LYS A 342 -4.49 7.00 8.50
N GLY A 343 -5.29 6.88 7.45
CA GLY A 343 -5.21 5.78 6.47
C GLY A 343 -6.14 4.60 6.75
N PHE A 344 -6.88 4.61 7.88
CA PHE A 344 -7.84 3.57 8.21
C PHE A 344 -9.30 4.01 7.95
N PRO A 345 -10.21 3.08 7.61
CA PRO A 345 -9.96 1.65 7.42
C PRO A 345 -9.10 1.37 6.19
N GLU A 346 -8.20 0.40 6.32
CA GLU A 346 -7.45 -0.21 5.21
C GLU A 346 -8.23 -1.46 4.75
N VAL A 347 -8.25 -1.72 3.44
CA VAL A 347 -9.02 -2.82 2.87
C VAL A 347 -8.12 -3.63 1.95
N GLU A 348 -8.23 -4.96 2.01
CA GLU A 348 -7.42 -5.88 1.22
C GLU A 348 -8.23 -7.15 0.93
N PHE A 349 -8.45 -7.44 -0.35
CA PHE A 349 -9.07 -8.69 -0.78
C PHE A 349 -8.14 -9.85 -0.48
N SER A 350 -8.76 -10.98 -0.17
CA SER A 350 -8.02 -12.23 -0.14
C SER A 350 -7.63 -12.68 -1.54
N GLU A 351 -6.57 -13.49 -1.70
CA GLU A 351 -6.08 -14.02 -2.98
C GLU A 351 -7.19 -14.67 -3.83
N ASN A 352 -8.21 -15.27 -3.21
CA ASN A 352 -9.34 -15.90 -3.90
C ASN A 352 -10.57 -14.98 -4.10
N GLY A 353 -10.48 -13.70 -3.75
CA GLY A 353 -11.54 -12.69 -3.89
C GLY A 353 -12.79 -12.87 -3.01
N ARG A 354 -12.85 -13.93 -2.18
CA ARG A 354 -14.07 -14.28 -1.42
C ARG A 354 -14.12 -13.63 -0.05
N THR A 355 -12.97 -13.24 0.48
CA THR A 355 -12.85 -12.52 1.73
C THR A 355 -12.31 -11.14 1.47
N LEU A 356 -12.86 -10.15 2.16
CA LEU A 356 -12.28 -8.82 2.25
C LEU A 356 -11.86 -8.60 3.71
N TRP A 357 -10.59 -8.32 3.90
CA TRP A 357 -10.04 -7.95 5.19
C TRP A 357 -10.16 -6.44 5.36
N VAL A 358 -10.58 -6.03 6.56
CA VAL A 358 -10.60 -4.62 6.94
C VAL A 358 -9.68 -4.45 8.13
N ILE A 359 -8.68 -3.61 7.97
CA ILE A 359 -7.62 -3.40 8.94
C ILE A 359 -7.75 -1.99 9.50
N SER A 360 -7.63 -1.89 10.81
CA SER A 360 -7.48 -0.63 11.53
C SER A 360 -6.23 -0.70 12.40
N HIS A 361 -5.96 0.34 13.19
CA HIS A 361 -4.78 0.36 14.04
C HIS A 361 -4.74 -0.78 15.08
N HIS A 362 -5.90 -1.26 15.54
CA HIS A 362 -6.00 -2.26 16.61
C HIS A 362 -7.01 -3.38 16.34
N ASP A 363 -7.75 -3.32 15.24
CA ASP A 363 -8.81 -4.28 14.95
C ASP A 363 -8.65 -4.83 13.55
N LEU A 364 -8.88 -6.14 13.42
CA LEU A 364 -9.02 -6.85 12.16
C LEU A 364 -10.45 -7.34 12.04
N PHE A 365 -11.07 -7.00 10.92
CA PHE A 365 -12.38 -7.48 10.53
C PHE A 365 -12.28 -8.29 9.25
N LYS A 366 -13.27 -9.16 9.10
CA LYS A 366 -13.45 -10.02 7.94
C LYS A 366 -14.85 -9.79 7.38
N ILE A 367 -14.93 -9.62 6.07
CA ILE A 367 -16.18 -9.52 5.32
C ILE A 367 -16.19 -10.66 4.29
N LYS A 368 -17.28 -11.43 4.23
CA LYS A 368 -17.48 -12.44 3.17
C LYS A 368 -18.17 -11.81 1.97
N VAL A 369 -17.58 -11.95 0.79
CA VAL A 369 -17.99 -11.25 -0.45
C VAL A 369 -18.75 -12.18 -1.42
N GLU A 370 -18.94 -13.45 -1.06
CA GLU A 370 -19.69 -14.46 -1.85
C GLU A 370 -21.17 -14.13 -2.03
#